data_AF-A0A1V4SWF6-F1
#
_entry.id   AF-A0A1V4SWF6-F1
#
_cell.length_a   1.000
_cell.length_b   1.000
_cell.length_c   1.000
_cell.angle_alpha   90.00
_cell.angle_beta   90.00
_cell.angle_gamma   90.00
#
_symmetry.space_group_name_H-M   'P 1'
#
loop_
_entity.id
_entity.type
_entity.pdbx_description
1 polymer ?
#
loop_
_entity_poly.entity_id
_entity_poly.type
_entity_poly.pdbx_seq_one_letter_code
_entity_poly.pdbx_strand_id
1 'polypeptide(L)'
;MNLNLIQSEIAKLIPESFDRIDENFNFKENKLAIQIEIGESIQDKLYCNDIGLKIIVTGPTENKMAINNKAINIDETINNYIFSNKEARVFRENVWLQSIYDNDKYNVVLLYTIRAY
;
A
#
# COMPACT_ATOMS: atom_id res chain seq x y z
N MET A 1 15.23 4.45 11.44
CA MET A 1 13.77 4.27 11.60
C MET A 1 13.48 2.91 12.18
N ASN A 2 12.51 2.79 13.09
CA ASN A 2 12.08 1.51 13.65
C ASN A 2 11.02 0.87 12.74
N LEU A 3 11.38 -0.22 12.05
CA LEU A 3 10.49 -0.90 11.10
C LEU A 3 9.25 -1.49 11.77
N ASN A 4 9.38 -2.02 13.00
CA ASN A 4 8.26 -2.59 13.74
C ASN A 4 7.22 -1.52 14.09
N LEU A 5 7.67 -0.31 14.44
CA LEU A 5 6.78 0.82 14.67
C LEU A 5 6.00 1.15 13.39
N ILE A 6 6.72 1.29 12.27
CA ILE A 6 6.14 1.60 10.97
C ILE A 6 5.09 0.55 10.56
N GLN A 7 5.44 -0.73 10.63
CA GLN A 7 4.51 -1.83 10.35
C GLN A 7 3.27 -1.74 11.24
N SER A 8 3.45 -1.51 12.55
CA SER A 8 2.33 -1.45 13.49
C SER A 8 1.38 -0.27 13.26
N GLU A 9 1.90 0.89 12.85
CA GLU A 9 1.08 2.08 12.59
C GLU A 9 0.38 1.97 11.23
N ILE A 10 1.06 1.48 10.19
CA ILE A 10 0.43 1.25 8.88
C ILE A 10 -0.68 0.19 8.99
N ALA A 11 -0.47 -0.89 9.75
CA ALA A 11 -1.50 -1.90 10.00
C ALA A 11 -2.73 -1.35 10.74
N LYS A 12 -2.58 -0.30 11.57
CA LYS A 12 -3.72 0.38 12.21
C LYS A 12 -4.51 1.25 11.25
N LEU A 13 -3.85 1.83 10.24
CA LEU A 13 -4.50 2.67 9.23
C LEU A 13 -5.30 1.83 8.24
N ILE A 14 -4.87 0.58 7.98
CA ILE A 14 -5.49 -0.34 7.03
C ILE A 14 -5.60 -1.73 7.67
N PRO A 15 -6.48 -1.91 8.68
CA PRO A 15 -6.58 -3.15 9.46
C PRO A 15 -7.03 -4.37 8.64
N GLU A 16 -7.67 -4.16 7.50
CA GLU A 16 -8.13 -5.20 6.58
C GLU A 16 -7.05 -5.68 5.58
N SER A 17 -5.82 -5.20 5.72
CA SER A 17 -4.72 -5.56 4.83
C SER A 17 -4.13 -6.94 5.15
N PHE A 18 -3.54 -7.54 4.12
CA PHE A 18 -2.80 -8.80 4.18
C PHE A 18 -1.33 -8.54 3.88
N ASP A 19 -0.44 -9.35 4.47
CA ASP A 19 0.98 -9.37 4.08
C ASP A 19 1.15 -9.95 2.67
N ARG A 20 0.31 -10.92 2.31
CA ARG A 20 0.29 -11.56 0.99
C ARG A 20 -1.11 -12.02 0.64
N ILE A 21 -1.55 -11.74 -0.58
CA ILE A 21 -2.79 -12.29 -1.14
C ILE A 21 -2.45 -13.51 -1.97
N ASP A 22 -3.05 -14.65 -1.63
CA ASP A 22 -2.88 -15.90 -2.38
C ASP A 22 -3.53 -15.81 -3.78
N GLU A 23 -2.98 -16.53 -4.75
CA GLU A 23 -3.51 -16.56 -6.12
C GLU A 23 -4.98 -17.02 -6.17
N ASN A 24 -5.33 -17.95 -5.27
CA ASN A 24 -6.66 -18.56 -5.11
C ASN A 24 -7.55 -17.80 -4.10
N PHE A 25 -7.23 -16.55 -3.76
CA PHE A 25 -8.02 -15.76 -2.82
C PHE A 25 -9.50 -15.69 -3.24
N ASN A 26 -10.41 -16.01 -2.32
CA ASN A 26 -11.83 -16.06 -2.61
C ASN A 26 -12.47 -14.66 -2.63
N PHE A 27 -12.52 -14.05 -3.82
CA PHE A 27 -13.16 -12.75 -4.01
C PHE A 27 -14.70 -12.78 -3.98
N LYS A 28 -15.34 -13.96 -3.90
CA LYS A 28 -16.81 -14.05 -3.83
C LYS A 28 -17.36 -13.54 -2.50
N GLU A 29 -16.63 -13.79 -1.42
CA GLU A 29 -16.97 -13.29 -0.08
C GLU A 29 -16.40 -11.88 0.14
N ASN A 30 -15.18 -11.64 -0.37
CA ASN A 30 -14.47 -10.38 -0.22
C ASN A 30 -14.33 -9.70 -1.59
N LYS A 31 -15.16 -8.67 -1.85
CA LYS A 31 -15.22 -7.97 -3.16
C LYS A 31 -13.88 -7.40 -3.65
N LEU A 32 -12.93 -7.19 -2.74
CA LEU A 32 -11.57 -6.76 -2.96
C LEU A 32 -10.67 -7.25 -1.82
N ALA A 33 -9.36 -7.17 -2.01
CA ALA A 33 -8.34 -7.42 -1.00
C ALA A 33 -7.24 -6.36 -1.09
N ILE A 34 -6.55 -6.12 0.03
CA ILE A 34 -5.49 -5.12 0.14
C ILE A 34 -4.21 -5.81 0.62
N GLN A 35 -3.11 -5.64 -0.10
CA GLN A 35 -1.80 -6.14 0.29
C GLN A 35 -0.87 -4.97 0.60
N ILE A 36 -0.11 -5.08 1.68
CA ILE A 36 0.88 -4.08 2.08
C ILE A 36 2.26 -4.71 2.07
N GLU A 37 3.17 -4.09 1.33
CA GLU A 37 4.58 -4.43 1.29
C GLU A 37 5.37 -3.24 1.86
N ILE A 38 6.09 -3.48 2.96
CA ILE A 38 7.01 -2.51 3.57
C ILE A 38 8.40 -3.09 3.51
N GLY A 39 9.32 -2.37 2.87
CA GLY A 39 10.69 -2.82 2.71
C GLY A 39 11.65 -1.66 2.62
N GLU A 40 12.94 -1.92 2.83
CA GLU A 40 13.96 -0.92 2.54
C GLU A 40 13.92 -0.54 1.06
N SER A 41 13.95 0.76 0.76
CA SER A 41 14.11 1.19 -0.63
C SER A 41 15.48 0.75 -1.14
N ILE A 42 15.51 0.18 -2.35
CA ILE A 42 16.76 -0.17 -3.05
C ILE A 42 17.27 1.05 -3.84
N GLN A 43 16.42 2.04 -4.08
CA GLN A 43 16.81 3.32 -4.67
C GLN A 43 17.53 4.16 -3.60
N ASP A 44 18.73 4.64 -3.94
CA ASP A 44 19.52 5.60 -3.15
C ASP A 44 19.95 5.17 -1.73
N LYS A 45 20.27 3.88 -1.53
CA LYS A 45 20.92 3.37 -0.29
C LYS A 45 22.22 4.09 0.10
N LEU A 46 22.80 4.89 -0.80
CA LEU A 46 24.01 5.69 -0.53
C LEU A 46 23.74 6.98 0.27
N TYR A 47 22.50 7.50 0.31
CA TYR A 47 22.22 8.83 0.85
C TYR A 47 21.04 8.91 1.83
N CYS A 48 20.07 7.99 1.79
CA CYS A 48 18.92 8.01 2.71
C CYS A 48 18.51 6.59 3.17
N ASN A 49 18.14 6.45 4.45
CA ASN A 49 17.53 5.24 5.01
C ASN A 49 16.01 5.21 4.74
N ASP A 50 15.61 5.47 3.51
CA ASP A 50 14.21 5.56 3.10
C ASP A 50 13.55 4.17 3.09
N ILE A 51 12.31 4.11 3.56
CA ILE A 51 11.52 2.87 3.57
C ILE A 51 10.46 2.97 2.48
N GLY A 52 10.45 2.00 1.57
CA GLY A 52 9.41 1.86 0.57
C GLY A 52 8.13 1.29 1.18
N LEU A 53 7.00 1.88 0.84
CA LEU A 53 5.66 1.40 1.17
C LEU A 53 4.89 1.22 -0.13
N LYS A 54 4.50 -0.01 -0.41
CA LYS A 54 3.67 -0.37 -1.56
C LYS A 54 2.36 -0.96 -1.05
N ILE A 55 1.25 -0.41 -1.55
CA ILE A 55 -0.10 -0.88 -1.23
C ILE A 55 -0.76 -1.32 -2.53
N ILE A 56 -1.26 -2.55 -2.55
CA ILE A 56 -1.95 -3.13 -3.70
C ILE A 56 -3.40 -3.33 -3.32
N VAL A 57 -4.33 -2.72 -4.06
CA VAL A 57 -5.76 -3.00 -3.97
C VAL A 57 -6.15 -3.86 -5.17
N THR A 58 -6.65 -5.06 -4.93
CA THR A 58 -6.96 -6.04 -5.97
C THR A 58 -8.36 -6.60 -5.83
N GLY A 59 -8.96 -7.00 -6.94
CA GLY A 59 -10.23 -7.72 -6.95
C GLY A 59 -10.70 -8.03 -8.37
N PRO A 60 -11.90 -8.62 -8.51
CA PRO A 60 -12.49 -8.91 -9.81
C PRO A 60 -12.64 -7.65 -10.67
N THR A 61 -12.42 -7.75 -11.98
CA THR A 61 -12.52 -6.61 -12.91
C THR A 61 -13.89 -5.90 -12.87
N GLU A 62 -14.97 -6.64 -12.62
CA GLU A 62 -16.32 -6.07 -12.41
C GLU A 62 -16.39 -5.07 -11.25
N ASN A 63 -15.50 -5.21 -10.25
CA ASN A 63 -15.42 -4.35 -9.08
C ASN A 63 -14.45 -3.17 -9.24
N LYS A 64 -13.98 -2.86 -10.46
CA LYS A 64 -12.98 -1.80 -10.72
C LYS A 64 -13.28 -0.45 -10.06
N MET A 65 -14.55 -0.04 -10.00
CA MET A 65 -14.94 1.23 -9.37
C MET A 65 -14.76 1.18 -7.85
N ALA A 66 -15.13 0.05 -7.22
CA ALA A 66 -14.93 -0.14 -5.79
C ALA A 66 -13.44 -0.18 -5.44
N ILE A 67 -12.62 -0.84 -6.28
CA ILE A 67 -11.16 -0.91 -6.13
C ILE A 67 -10.55 0.49 -6.22
N ASN A 68 -10.90 1.27 -7.24
CA ASN A 68 -10.43 2.65 -7.39
C ASN A 68 -10.85 3.53 -6.21
N ASN A 69 -12.12 3.50 -5.80
CA ASN A 69 -12.59 4.27 -4.65
C ASN A 69 -11.85 3.89 -3.37
N LYS A 70 -11.58 2.59 -3.17
CA LYS A 70 -10.83 2.13 -2.00
C LYS A 70 -9.39 2.63 -2.03
N ALA A 71 -8.74 2.60 -3.19
CA ALA A 71 -7.40 3.15 -3.36
C ALA A 71 -7.35 4.66 -3.11
N ILE A 72 -8.37 5.42 -3.53
CA ILE A 72 -8.46 6.88 -3.25
C ILE A 72 -8.52 7.10 -1.74
N ASN A 73 -9.41 6.39 -1.04
CA ASN A 73 -9.56 6.54 0.41
C ASN A 73 -8.29 6.17 1.17
N ILE A 74 -7.57 5.13 0.72
CA ILE A 74 -6.28 4.74 1.29
C ILE A 74 -5.26 5.86 1.07
N ASP A 75 -5.17 6.40 -0.14
CA ASP A 75 -4.22 7.46 -0.45
C ASP A 75 -4.50 8.75 0.35
N GLU A 76 -5.76 9.11 0.56
CA GLU A 76 -6.14 10.22 1.44
C GLU A 76 -5.74 9.99 2.91
N THR A 77 -5.74 8.73 3.35
CA THR A 77 -5.38 8.34 4.73
C THR A 77 -3.86 8.28 4.93
N ILE A 78 -3.13 7.76 3.94
CA ILE A 78 -1.71 7.42 4.03
C ILE A 78 -0.82 8.60 3.62
N ASN A 79 -1.22 9.35 2.59
CA ASN A 79 -0.38 10.43 2.09
C ASN A 79 -0.21 11.51 3.15
N ASN A 80 1.03 11.96 3.37
CA ASN A 80 1.41 12.91 4.42
C ASN A 80 1.17 12.42 5.86
N TYR A 81 0.90 11.14 6.08
CA TYR A 81 0.83 10.60 7.43
C TYR A 81 2.14 10.82 8.17
N ILE A 82 2.05 11.34 9.39
CA ILE A 82 3.17 11.56 10.30
C ILE A 82 3.08 10.51 11.40
N PHE A 83 4.14 9.71 11.56
CA PHE A 83 4.18 8.64 12.55
C PHE A 83 4.13 9.20 13.98
N SER A 84 3.66 8.39 14.93
CA SER A 84 3.44 8.80 16.32
C SER A 84 4.68 9.36 17.03
N ASN A 85 5.87 8.86 16.69
CA ASN A 85 7.15 9.35 17.18
C ASN A 85 7.59 10.69 16.54
N LYS A 86 6.89 11.16 15.50
CA LYS A 86 7.21 12.35 14.70
C LYS A 86 8.60 12.32 14.07
N GLU A 87 9.19 11.14 13.90
CA GLU A 87 10.52 10.98 13.30
C GLU A 87 10.44 10.66 11.81
N ALA A 88 9.26 10.36 11.28
CA ALA A 88 9.08 10.01 9.88
C ALA A 88 7.74 10.51 9.31
N ARG A 89 7.71 10.65 7.99
CA ARG A 89 6.51 11.01 7.21
C ARG A 89 6.42 10.21 5.93
N VAL A 90 5.20 9.92 5.52
CA VAL A 90 4.89 9.30 4.24
C VAL A 90 4.83 10.37 3.13
N PHE A 91 5.53 10.10 2.02
CA PHE A 91 5.54 10.89 0.81
C PHE A 91 5.07 10.04 -0.37
N ARG A 92 4.13 10.58 -1.15
CA ARG A 92 3.70 9.97 -2.41
C ARG A 92 4.83 10.12 -3.46
N GLU A 93 5.27 9.02 -4.06
CA GLU A 93 6.34 9.05 -5.08
C GLU A 93 5.83 9.16 -6.54
N ASN A 94 4.50 9.15 -6.70
CA ASN A 94 3.71 8.81 -7.89
C ASN A 94 3.41 7.32 -7.94
N VAL A 95 2.15 6.98 -8.22
CA VAL A 95 1.70 5.93 -9.15
C VAL A 95 0.24 5.52 -8.84
N TRP A 96 -0.56 5.47 -9.90
CA TRP A 96 -1.76 4.63 -10.04
C TRP A 96 -1.42 3.61 -11.13
N LEU A 97 -0.71 2.53 -10.79
CA LEU A 97 -0.41 1.49 -11.79
C LEU A 97 -1.62 0.59 -11.85
N GLN A 98 -2.39 0.76 -12.91
CA GLN A 98 -3.51 -0.11 -13.23
C GLN A 98 -2.96 -1.25 -14.08
N SER A 99 -2.92 -2.46 -13.54
CA SER A 99 -2.53 -3.63 -14.31
C SER A 99 -3.65 -4.66 -14.34
N ILE A 100 -4.00 -5.06 -15.55
CA ILE A 100 -4.82 -6.24 -15.86
C ILE A 100 -3.81 -7.37 -16.12
N TYR A 101 -3.25 -7.94 -15.05
CA TYR A 101 -2.31 -9.07 -15.18
C TYR A 101 -3.03 -10.37 -15.55
N ASP A 102 -4.27 -10.52 -15.09
CA ASP A 102 -5.21 -11.59 -15.43
C ASP A 102 -6.47 -10.92 -15.99
N ASN A 103 -7.04 -11.47 -17.08
CA ASN A 103 -8.25 -10.89 -17.71
C ASN A 103 -9.42 -10.66 -16.72
N ASP A 104 -9.41 -11.36 -15.58
CA ASP A 104 -10.47 -11.34 -14.57
C ASP A 104 -10.16 -10.49 -13.33
N LYS A 105 -8.93 -9.98 -13.17
CA LYS A 105 -8.51 -9.20 -12.00
C LYS A 105 -8.06 -7.79 -12.36
N TYR A 106 -8.44 -6.83 -11.52
CA TYR A 106 -8.04 -5.44 -11.59
C TYR A 106 -7.21 -5.06 -10.37
N ASN A 107 -6.04 -4.48 -10.60
CA ASN A 107 -5.13 -4.05 -9.56
C ASN A 107 -4.90 -2.54 -9.61
N VAL A 108 -4.88 -1.90 -8.45
CA VAL A 108 -4.36 -0.55 -8.25
C VAL A 108 -3.19 -0.63 -7.30
N VAL A 109 -2.03 -0.16 -7.76
CA VAL A 109 -0.82 -0.08 -6.92
C VAL A 109 -0.58 1.37 -6.54
N LEU A 110 -0.43 1.62 -5.25
CA LEU A 110 -0.05 2.90 -4.64
C LEU A 110 1.39 2.78 -4.11
N LEU A 111 2.24 3.73 -4.46
CA LEU A 111 3.66 3.75 -4.08
C LEU A 111 3.98 4.99 -3.26
N TYR A 112 4.65 4.76 -2.13
CA TYR A 112 5.07 5.76 -1.19
C TYR A 112 6.49 5.51 -0.70
N THR A 113 7.11 6.58 -0.25
CA THR A 113 8.35 6.54 0.52
C THR A 113 8.12 7.13 1.89
N ILE A 114 8.62 6.44 2.90
CA ILE A 114 8.66 6.89 4.28
C ILE A 114 10.05 7.43 4.54
N ARG A 115 10.14 8.75 4.78
CA ARG A 115 11.41 9.43 5.07
C ARG A 115 11.47 9.83 6.53
N ALA A 116 12.64 9.67 7.11
CA ALA A 116 12.94 10.25 8.41
C ALA A 116 13.17 11.77 8.28
N TYR A 117 12.93 12.51 9.36
CA TYR A 117 13.31 13.93 9.50
C TYR A 117 14.76 14.11 9.93
#